data_AF-A0A543JQB0-F1
#
_entry.id   AF-A0A543JQB0-F1
#
_cell.length_a   1.000
_cell.length_b   1.000
_cell.length_c   1.000
_cell.angle_alpha   90.00
_cell.angle_beta   90.00
_cell.angle_gamma   90.00
#
_symmetry.space_group_name_H-M   'P 1'
#
loop_
_entity.id
_entity.type
_entity.pdbx_description
1 polymer ?
#
loop_
_entity_poly.entity_id
_entity_poly.type
_entity_poly.pdbx_seq_one_letter_code
_entity_poly.pdbx_strand_id
1 'polypeptide(L)'
;MEDPAAGLFVLKAEVPVVVTGEEDHQAWLARYAVAPGGNWRVVVALTWCTITTGRYRGQYAIEVRLDGRRVGELTYLMSRRYAELMGAVIDAGGHPGCEAVVQVGERGHEIVVYLPRDPAGVVPPGCFAPPVRKRSRRPMWIAAGAVVVVFGIIGNLVDSRQSTTDSADPLSTAAARTTTTTPTTAVPPRTTTSTTAPTTTTATTTTTTTVEPAPPPQRQPEPQPQPQPQPQPQPQPQPQPQPQPQPQPPPPPQPRTEAPPPPAPDQGCHPSYTPCVPIADDVDCEGGSGDGPAYVRGPVTVIGPDVYRLDADNDREGCE
;
A
#
# COMPACT_ATOMS: atom_id res chain seq x y z
N MET A 1 -13.64 19.46 -15.26
CA MET A 1 -12.35 18.76 -15.15
C MET A 1 -11.80 19.14 -13.79
N GLU A 2 -12.25 18.43 -12.76
CA GLU A 2 -11.72 18.63 -11.40
C GLU A 2 -10.30 18.09 -11.42
N ASP A 3 -9.36 18.91 -10.99
CA ASP A 3 -7.97 18.51 -10.80
C ASP A 3 -7.95 17.38 -9.75
N PRO A 4 -7.50 16.16 -10.05
CA PRO A 4 -7.43 15.09 -9.05
C PRO A 4 -6.44 15.39 -7.91
N ALA A 5 -5.60 16.44 -8.05
CA ALA A 5 -4.85 17.01 -6.94
C ALA A 5 -5.68 17.96 -6.05
N ALA A 6 -6.81 18.50 -6.55
CA ALA A 6 -7.72 19.33 -5.78
C ALA A 6 -8.46 18.46 -4.75
N GLY A 7 -7.94 18.43 -3.54
CA GLY A 7 -8.50 17.67 -2.42
C GLY A 7 -7.55 16.64 -1.82
N LEU A 8 -6.33 16.50 -2.36
CA LEU A 8 -5.31 15.67 -1.73
C LEU A 8 -4.66 16.38 -0.54
N PHE A 9 -4.57 15.67 0.57
CA PHE A 9 -3.67 15.99 1.66
C PHE A 9 -2.26 15.54 1.27
N VAL A 10 -1.50 16.47 0.69
CA VAL A 10 -0.13 16.20 0.21
C VAL A 10 0.82 16.02 1.39
N LEU A 11 1.28 14.79 1.57
CA LEU A 11 2.26 14.40 2.57
C LEU A 11 3.62 15.05 2.27
N LYS A 12 4.39 15.32 3.33
CA LYS A 12 5.73 15.90 3.21
C LYS A 12 6.66 14.96 2.42
N ALA A 13 7.21 15.47 1.32
CA ALA A 13 8.15 14.76 0.46
C ALA A 13 9.57 14.76 1.07
N GLU A 14 10.02 13.62 1.63
CA GLU A 14 11.34 13.55 2.28
C GLU A 14 12.23 12.42 1.76
N VAL A 15 11.69 11.20 1.64
CA VAL A 15 12.46 10.02 1.22
C VAL A 15 11.82 9.36 0.00
N PRO A 16 12.63 8.97 -1.00
CA PRO A 16 12.12 8.23 -2.15
C PRO A 16 11.70 6.83 -1.72
N VAL A 17 10.54 6.39 -2.20
CA VAL A 17 10.01 5.04 -2.03
C VAL A 17 9.62 4.53 -3.41
N VAL A 18 10.16 3.35 -3.73
CA VAL A 18 9.94 2.70 -5.03
C VAL A 18 8.53 2.12 -5.09
N VAL A 19 7.89 2.31 -6.24
CA VAL A 19 6.60 1.71 -6.57
C VAL A 19 6.84 0.39 -7.33
N THR A 20 6.01 -0.61 -7.05
CA THR A 20 6.06 -1.93 -7.70
C THR A 20 4.87 -2.12 -8.63
N GLY A 21 5.02 -2.90 -9.70
CA GLY A 21 3.97 -3.13 -10.70
C GLY A 21 3.81 -2.00 -11.72
N GLU A 22 4.77 -1.06 -11.78
CA GLU A 22 4.78 0.03 -12.77
C GLU A 22 4.95 -0.48 -14.22
N GLU A 23 5.51 -1.68 -14.39
CA GLU A 23 5.63 -2.37 -15.68
C GLU A 23 4.29 -2.66 -16.36
N ASP A 24 3.21 -2.85 -15.57
CA ASP A 24 1.86 -3.08 -16.09
C ASP A 24 1.19 -1.77 -16.55
N HIS A 25 1.85 -0.63 -16.31
CA HIS A 25 1.29 0.71 -16.49
C HIS A 25 2.12 1.61 -17.42
N GLN A 26 3.03 1.02 -18.21
CA GLN A 26 3.96 1.74 -19.09
C GLN A 26 3.27 2.67 -20.10
N ALA A 27 2.19 2.22 -20.73
CA ALA A 27 1.46 3.03 -21.72
C ALA A 27 0.86 4.30 -21.11
N TRP A 28 0.51 4.25 -19.82
CA TRP A 28 0.02 5.42 -19.09
C TRP A 28 1.16 6.34 -18.65
N LEU A 29 2.19 5.77 -18.03
CA LEU A 29 3.36 6.52 -17.55
C LEU A 29 4.13 7.22 -18.68
N ALA A 30 4.11 6.65 -19.89
CA ALA A 30 4.72 7.24 -21.09
C ALA A 30 4.19 8.64 -21.43
N ARG A 31 2.99 9.00 -20.98
CA ARG A 31 2.40 10.33 -21.19
C ARG A 31 3.09 11.43 -20.39
N TYR A 32 3.78 11.06 -19.30
CA TYR A 32 4.51 11.95 -18.41
C TYR A 32 6.02 11.82 -18.61
N ALA A 33 6.44 11.08 -19.65
CA ALA A 33 7.83 10.86 -19.96
C ALA A 33 8.45 12.16 -20.48
N VAL A 34 9.58 12.52 -19.88
CA VAL A 34 10.41 13.66 -20.29
C VAL A 34 11.53 13.14 -21.20
N ALA A 35 12.19 14.04 -21.93
CA ALA A 35 13.39 13.70 -22.71
C ALA A 35 14.38 12.83 -21.89
N PRO A 36 15.20 11.97 -22.52
CA PRO A 36 16.13 11.10 -21.81
C PRO A 36 16.98 11.85 -20.77
N GLY A 37 16.95 11.38 -19.51
CA GLY A 37 17.60 12.05 -18.37
C GLY A 37 16.78 13.15 -17.69
N GLY A 38 15.59 13.46 -18.20
CA GLY A 38 14.62 14.35 -17.58
C GLY A 38 13.75 13.62 -16.55
N ASN A 39 13.13 14.40 -15.66
CA ASN A 39 12.17 13.92 -14.68
C ASN A 39 10.93 14.82 -14.66
N TRP A 40 9.76 14.23 -14.45
CA TRP A 40 8.50 14.97 -14.33
C TRP A 40 8.00 14.87 -12.90
N ARG A 41 7.81 16.01 -12.24
CA ARG A 41 7.21 16.05 -10.90
C ARG A 41 5.69 16.11 -11.01
N VAL A 42 5.04 15.19 -10.30
CA VAL A 42 3.58 15.11 -10.21
C VAL A 42 3.17 14.98 -8.74
N VAL A 43 1.88 15.20 -8.47
CA VAL A 43 1.25 14.78 -7.22
C VAL A 43 0.39 13.57 -7.53
N VAL A 44 0.51 12.52 -6.72
CA VAL A 44 -0.26 11.29 -6.85
C VAL A 44 -1.15 11.09 -5.64
N ALA A 45 -2.29 10.46 -5.85
CA ALA A 45 -3.14 9.98 -4.78
C ALA A 45 -2.62 8.62 -4.28
N LEU A 46 -2.77 8.40 -2.97
CA LEU A 46 -2.48 7.13 -2.32
C LEU A 46 -3.80 6.55 -1.81
N THR A 47 -4.07 5.30 -2.13
CA THR A 47 -5.31 4.62 -1.71
C THR A 47 -5.01 3.19 -1.27
N TRP A 48 -5.99 2.53 -0.67
CA TRP A 48 -5.87 1.14 -0.25
C TRP A 48 -6.21 0.20 -1.39
N CYS A 49 -5.38 -0.82 -1.58
CA CYS A 49 -5.65 -1.96 -2.44
C CYS A 49 -5.45 -3.27 -1.66
N THR A 50 -5.83 -4.39 -2.28
CA THR A 50 -5.48 -5.72 -1.80
C THR A 50 -4.42 -6.32 -2.73
N ILE A 51 -3.34 -6.84 -2.16
CA ILE A 51 -2.29 -7.52 -2.92
C ILE A 51 -2.89 -8.79 -3.54
N THR A 52 -2.79 -8.93 -4.86
CA THR A 52 -3.42 -10.04 -5.60
C THR A 52 -2.49 -11.23 -5.85
N THR A 53 -1.17 -11.03 -5.74
CA THR A 53 -0.16 -12.02 -6.10
C THR A 53 0.94 -12.16 -5.04
N GLY A 54 1.77 -13.21 -5.17
CA GLY A 54 2.94 -13.41 -4.30
C GLY A 54 2.62 -13.81 -2.86
N ARG A 55 3.65 -13.73 -2.00
CA ARG A 55 3.62 -14.22 -0.59
C ARG A 55 2.60 -13.48 0.28
N TYR A 56 2.27 -12.23 -0.04
CA TYR A 56 1.39 -11.37 0.75
C TYR A 56 -0.01 -11.21 0.14
N ARG A 57 -0.40 -12.12 -0.76
CA ARG A 57 -1.75 -12.12 -1.36
C ARG A 57 -2.84 -12.05 -0.27
N GLY A 58 -3.82 -11.18 -0.49
CA GLY A 58 -4.94 -10.94 0.43
C GLY A 58 -4.64 -9.93 1.54
N GLN A 59 -3.40 -9.45 1.66
CA GLN A 59 -3.06 -8.35 2.57
C GLN A 59 -3.31 -7.00 1.91
N TYR A 60 -3.53 -5.97 2.72
CA TYR A 60 -3.65 -4.61 2.23
C TYR A 60 -2.29 -4.02 1.83
N ALA A 61 -2.29 -3.25 0.74
CA ALA A 61 -1.19 -2.42 0.31
C ALA A 61 -1.68 -1.01 -0.02
N ILE A 62 -0.73 -0.09 -0.16
CA ILE A 62 -0.98 1.27 -0.63
C ILE A 62 -0.75 1.28 -2.14
N GLU A 63 -1.81 1.49 -2.91
CA GLU A 63 -1.70 1.73 -4.35
C GLU A 63 -1.40 3.21 -4.63
N VAL A 64 -0.67 3.46 -5.71
CA VAL A 64 -0.34 4.80 -6.20
C VAL A 64 -1.20 5.10 -7.40
N ARG A 65 -1.89 6.24 -7.39
CA ARG A 65 -2.78 6.67 -8.47
C ARG A 65 -2.36 8.01 -9.03
N LEU A 66 -2.03 8.03 -10.32
CA LEU A 66 -1.73 9.24 -11.09
C LEU A 66 -2.95 9.58 -11.94
N ASP A 67 -3.51 10.77 -11.74
CA ASP A 67 -4.75 11.24 -12.37
C ASP A 67 -5.91 10.22 -12.26
N GLY A 68 -6.05 9.65 -11.06
CA GLY A 68 -7.09 8.67 -10.74
C GLY A 68 -6.84 7.24 -11.26
N ARG A 69 -5.80 7.01 -12.08
CA ARG A 69 -5.43 5.68 -12.57
C ARG A 69 -4.33 5.05 -11.73
N ARG A 70 -4.49 3.77 -11.40
CA ARG A 70 -3.48 2.98 -10.71
C ARG A 70 -2.22 2.89 -11.59
N VAL A 71 -1.07 3.20 -11.00
CA VAL A 71 0.26 3.15 -11.63
C VAL A 71 1.25 2.25 -10.87
N GLY A 72 0.72 1.48 -9.93
CA GLY A 72 1.47 0.51 -9.15
C GLY A 72 1.08 0.56 -7.67
N GLU A 73 1.86 -0.11 -6.84
CA GLU A 73 1.65 -0.16 -5.40
C GLU A 73 2.97 -0.20 -4.63
N LEU A 74 2.94 0.21 -3.37
CA LEU A 74 4.07 0.05 -2.47
C LEU A 74 4.20 -1.40 -2.03
N THR A 75 5.43 -1.86 -1.82
CA THR A 75 5.66 -3.18 -1.20
C THR A 75 4.89 -3.33 0.10
N TYR A 76 4.54 -4.57 0.47
CA TYR A 76 3.79 -4.85 1.70
C TYR A 76 4.39 -4.20 2.96
N LEU A 77 5.72 -4.27 3.13
CA LEU A 77 6.39 -3.70 4.30
C LEU A 77 6.34 -2.15 4.30
N MET A 78 6.47 -1.52 3.13
CA MET A 78 6.31 -0.07 3.02
C MET A 78 4.86 0.32 3.30
N SER A 79 3.89 -0.40 2.75
CA SER A 79 2.47 -0.18 3.01
C SER A 79 2.15 -0.22 4.51
N ARG A 80 2.66 -1.22 5.24
CA ARG A 80 2.50 -1.30 6.70
C ARG A 80 3.14 -0.13 7.46
N ARG A 81 4.29 0.35 7.00
CA ARG A 81 4.99 1.47 7.62
C ARG A 81 4.18 2.76 7.57
N TYR A 82 3.47 2.99 6.45
CA TYR A 82 2.68 4.21 6.23
C TYR A 82 1.19 4.06 6.58
N ALA A 83 0.78 2.90 7.10
CA ALA A 83 -0.63 2.58 7.26
C ALA A 83 -1.37 3.49 8.25
N GLU A 84 -0.77 3.75 9.42
CA GLU A 84 -1.35 4.63 10.43
C GLU A 84 -1.48 6.07 9.92
N LEU A 85 -0.49 6.54 9.16
CA LEU A 85 -0.51 7.86 8.54
C LEU A 85 -1.65 7.98 7.52
N MET A 86 -1.79 6.98 6.65
CA MET A 86 -2.90 6.89 5.70
C MET A 86 -4.25 6.92 6.41
N GLY A 87 -4.40 6.12 7.46
CA GLY A 87 -5.61 6.07 8.29
C GLY A 87 -5.93 7.42 8.92
N ALA A 88 -4.95 8.07 9.56
CA ALA A 88 -5.16 9.36 10.22
C ALA A 88 -5.64 10.46 9.26
N VAL A 89 -5.11 10.50 8.03
CA VAL A 89 -5.54 11.46 7.02
C VAL A 89 -6.97 11.17 6.55
N ILE A 90 -7.30 9.90 6.32
CA ILE A 90 -8.65 9.47 5.90
C ILE A 90 -9.67 9.74 7.01
N ASP A 91 -9.34 9.44 8.27
CA ASP A 91 -10.18 9.68 9.45
C ASP A 91 -10.44 11.18 9.68
N ALA A 92 -9.49 12.03 9.28
CA ALA A 92 -9.65 13.48 9.27
C ALA A 92 -10.49 13.99 8.07
N GLY A 93 -10.97 13.10 7.19
CA GLY A 93 -11.74 13.42 5.99
C GLY A 93 -10.90 13.85 4.79
N GLY A 94 -9.58 13.66 4.83
CA GLY A 94 -8.67 13.96 3.74
C GLY A 94 -8.40 12.77 2.83
N HIS A 95 -7.95 13.05 1.60
CA HIS A 95 -7.46 12.03 0.67
C HIS A 95 -5.93 12.05 0.66
N PRO A 96 -5.23 10.98 1.07
CA PRO A 96 -3.78 11.01 1.14
C PRO A 96 -3.17 11.15 -0.25
N GLY A 97 -2.17 12.03 -0.39
CA GLY A 97 -1.39 12.16 -1.61
C GLY A 97 0.07 12.45 -1.30
N CYS A 98 0.94 12.35 -2.30
CA CYS A 98 2.35 12.68 -2.15
C CYS A 98 2.94 13.20 -3.45
N GLU A 99 4.07 13.89 -3.36
CA GLU A 99 4.89 14.19 -4.54
C GLU A 99 5.49 12.90 -5.10
N ALA A 100 5.55 12.80 -6.41
CA ALA A 100 6.21 11.73 -7.12
C ALA A 100 6.99 12.26 -8.32
N VAL A 101 7.97 11.48 -8.74
CA VAL A 101 8.78 11.74 -9.92
C VAL A 101 8.59 10.60 -10.89
N VAL A 102 8.14 10.93 -12.11
CA VAL A 102 8.16 10.01 -13.25
C VAL A 102 9.48 10.22 -13.99
N GLN A 103 10.19 9.12 -14.25
CA GLN A 103 11.50 9.13 -14.90
C GLN A 103 11.64 7.94 -15.85
N VAL A 104 12.66 7.95 -16.70
CA VAL A 104 13.02 6.79 -17.54
C VAL A 104 14.12 6.01 -16.83
N GLY A 105 13.82 4.78 -16.42
CA GLY A 105 14.75 3.81 -15.85
C GLY A 105 15.09 2.68 -16.83
N GLU A 106 15.79 1.65 -16.35
CA GLU A 106 16.24 0.52 -17.19
C GLU A 106 15.08 -0.35 -17.70
N ARG A 107 13.96 -0.36 -16.96
CA ARG A 107 12.76 -1.17 -17.27
C ARG A 107 11.66 -0.38 -17.96
N GLY A 108 11.94 0.86 -18.38
CA GLY A 108 10.96 1.76 -18.98
C GLY A 108 10.68 2.97 -18.10
N HIS A 109 9.44 3.45 -18.09
CA HIS A 109 9.02 4.55 -17.23
C HIS A 109 8.83 4.06 -15.80
N GLU A 110 9.55 4.68 -14.88
CA GLU A 110 9.49 4.39 -13.45
C GLU A 110 8.85 5.55 -12.71
N ILE A 111 8.13 5.24 -11.64
CA ILE A 111 7.57 6.24 -10.73
C ILE A 111 8.11 6.06 -9.32
N VAL A 112 8.72 7.11 -8.79
CA VAL A 112 9.26 7.15 -7.43
C VAL A 112 8.43 8.15 -6.62
N VAL A 113 7.80 7.68 -5.56
CA VAL A 113 7.04 8.57 -4.66
C VAL A 113 7.91 9.06 -3.52
N TYR A 114 7.64 10.26 -3.01
CA TYR A 114 8.36 10.85 -1.89
C TYR A 114 7.45 10.94 -0.68
N LEU A 115 7.79 10.16 0.35
CA LEU A 115 7.00 10.06 1.58
C LEU A 115 7.76 10.63 2.78
N PRO A 116 7.07 10.91 3.90
CA PRO A 116 7.72 11.29 5.13
C PRO A 116 8.70 10.20 5.59
N ARG A 117 9.86 10.62 6.10
CA ARG A 117 10.84 9.71 6.70
C ARG A 117 10.28 9.09 7.98
N ASP A 118 9.58 9.90 8.76
CA ASP A 118 8.89 9.47 9.97
C ASP A 118 7.37 9.63 9.82
N PRO A 119 6.63 8.53 9.57
CA PRO A 119 5.18 8.59 9.44
C PRO A 119 4.45 8.79 10.77
N ALA A 120 5.11 8.58 11.92
CA ALA A 120 4.47 8.70 13.24
C ALA A 120 4.30 10.16 13.70
N GLY A 121 5.08 11.09 13.16
CA GLY A 121 5.07 12.50 13.55
C GLY A 121 4.09 13.39 12.79
N VAL A 122 3.37 12.86 11.78
CA VAL A 122 2.47 13.65 10.94
C VAL A 122 1.07 13.63 11.53
N VAL A 123 0.69 14.72 12.20
CA VAL A 123 -0.68 14.95 12.66
C VAL A 123 -1.39 15.82 11.63
N PRO A 124 -2.43 15.34 10.93
CA PRO A 124 -3.18 16.18 10.02
C PRO A 124 -3.82 17.37 10.78
N PRO A 125 -3.74 18.60 10.25
CA PRO A 125 -4.39 19.76 10.85
C PRO A 125 -5.91 19.54 10.83
N GLY A 126 -6.51 19.39 12.02
CA GLY A 126 -7.90 18.99 12.16
C GLY A 126 -8.13 17.94 13.26
N CYS A 127 -7.07 17.22 13.67
CA CYS A 127 -7.08 16.43 14.89
C CYS A 127 -7.01 17.34 16.14
N PHE A 128 -8.02 18.18 16.33
CA PHE A 128 -8.37 18.63 17.67
C PHE A 128 -8.82 17.39 18.44
N ALA A 129 -8.27 17.24 19.64
CA ALA A 129 -8.42 16.11 20.55
C ALA A 129 -9.83 15.49 20.51
N PRO A 130 -9.96 14.16 20.69
CA PRO A 130 -11.27 13.54 20.86
C PRO A 130 -12.05 14.33 21.92
N PRO A 131 -13.35 14.61 21.72
CA PRO A 131 -14.12 15.30 22.74
C PRO A 131 -13.96 14.49 24.02
N VAL A 132 -13.32 15.09 25.02
CA VAL A 132 -13.22 14.53 26.37
C VAL A 132 -14.64 14.16 26.73
N ARG A 133 -14.94 12.85 26.80
CA ARG A 133 -16.24 12.38 27.27
C ARG A 133 -16.35 12.87 28.71
N LYS A 134 -16.94 14.05 28.90
CA LYS A 134 -17.39 14.49 30.22
C LYS A 134 -18.40 13.45 30.65
N ARG A 135 -17.95 12.55 31.54
CA ARG A 135 -18.80 11.60 32.23
C ARG A 135 -19.79 12.41 33.06
N SER A 136 -20.90 12.78 32.41
CA SER A 136 -22.03 13.44 33.03
C SER A 136 -22.62 12.47 34.05
N ARG A 137 -22.17 12.57 35.30
CA ARG A 137 -22.88 12.01 36.45
C ARG A 137 -24.19 12.81 36.60
N ARG A 138 -25.24 12.42 35.87
CA ARG A 138 -26.60 12.81 36.25
C ARG A 138 -27.01 11.94 37.45
N PRO A 139 -27.37 12.52 38.60
CA PRO A 139 -27.92 11.74 39.70
C PRO A 139 -29.32 11.29 39.30
N MET A 140 -29.52 9.98 39.23
CA MET A 140 -30.82 9.35 39.02
C MET A 140 -31.59 9.44 40.35
N TRP A 141 -32.52 10.39 40.46
CA TRP A 141 -33.52 10.37 41.54
C TRP A 141 -34.60 9.37 41.17
N ILE A 142 -34.75 8.38 42.04
CA ILE A 142 -35.78 7.36 42.04
C ILE A 142 -37.11 8.05 42.32
N ALA A 143 -38.06 7.99 41.38
CA ALA A 143 -39.47 8.25 41.65
C ALA A 143 -40.23 6.93 41.55
N ALA A 144 -40.50 6.37 42.73
CA ALA A 144 -41.48 5.32 42.93
C ALA A 144 -42.90 5.91 42.86
N GLY A 145 -43.85 5.17 42.31
CA GLY A 145 -45.29 5.53 42.32
C GLY A 145 -46.02 4.87 41.15
N ALA A 146 -46.42 3.61 41.30
CA ALA A 146 -47.75 3.20 41.76
C ALA A 146 -48.76 3.05 40.60
N VAL A 147 -48.92 1.83 40.12
CA VAL A 147 -50.14 1.39 39.42
C VAL A 147 -50.56 0.07 40.05
N VAL A 148 -51.63 0.13 40.84
CA VAL A 148 -52.38 -1.02 41.34
C VAL A 148 -53.84 -0.76 40.98
N VAL A 149 -54.56 -1.86 40.75
CA VAL A 149 -56.02 -2.03 40.78
C VAL A 149 -56.68 -1.94 39.39
N VAL A 150 -57.49 -2.87 38.88
CA VAL A 150 -57.95 -4.24 39.20
C VAL A 150 -58.83 -4.65 38.02
N PHE A 151 -59.04 -5.96 37.82
CA PHE A 151 -60.24 -6.69 37.36
C PHE A 151 -59.74 -7.89 36.53
N GLY A 152 -59.91 -9.16 36.90
CA GLY A 152 -60.79 -9.79 37.88
C GLY A 152 -61.61 -10.90 37.21
N ILE A 153 -61.16 -12.15 37.42
CA ILE A 153 -61.94 -13.42 37.49
C ILE A 153 -62.61 -13.88 36.16
N ILE A 154 -62.40 -15.08 35.60
CA ILE A 154 -62.85 -16.47 35.92
C ILE A 154 -62.16 -17.35 34.84
N GLY A 155 -61.71 -18.61 34.98
CA GLY A 155 -61.92 -19.68 35.95
C GLY A 155 -60.96 -20.85 35.67
N ASN A 156 -60.84 -21.73 36.66
CA ASN A 156 -60.05 -22.97 36.66
C ASN A 156 -60.69 -24.07 35.78
N LEU A 157 -59.88 -24.88 35.09
CA LEU A 157 -59.89 -26.35 35.27
C LEU A 157 -58.61 -26.99 34.69
N VAL A 158 -58.32 -28.16 35.24
CA VAL A 158 -57.05 -28.87 35.33
C VAL A 158 -56.92 -29.95 34.22
N ASP A 159 -55.67 -30.22 33.84
CA ASP A 159 -55.06 -31.50 33.41
C ASP A 159 -55.70 -32.33 32.26
N SER A 160 -54.98 -32.47 31.13
CA SER A 160 -54.21 -33.69 30.76
C SER A 160 -54.02 -33.88 29.24
N ARG A 161 -52.75 -34.14 28.90
CA ARG A 161 -52.22 -35.06 27.86
C ARG A 161 -52.17 -34.66 26.36
N GLN A 162 -50.91 -34.69 25.90
CA GLN A 162 -50.36 -35.28 24.67
C GLN A 162 -50.44 -34.52 23.34
N SER A 163 -49.22 -34.35 22.78
CA SER A 163 -48.80 -34.55 21.37
C SER A 163 -49.63 -33.82 20.30
N THR A 164 -49.08 -33.09 19.31
CA THR A 164 -47.95 -33.44 18.43
C THR A 164 -47.76 -32.27 17.42
N THR A 165 -46.53 -32.08 16.96
CA THR A 165 -46.08 -31.58 15.62
C THR A 165 -46.16 -30.09 15.21
N ASP A 166 -44.98 -29.66 14.71
CA ASP A 166 -44.65 -28.73 13.61
C ASP A 166 -44.39 -27.21 13.84
N SER A 167 -43.07 -26.91 13.83
CA SER A 167 -42.33 -26.02 12.91
C SER A 167 -42.72 -24.54 12.73
N ALA A 168 -41.88 -23.62 13.25
CA ALA A 168 -41.10 -22.62 12.49
C ALA A 168 -40.45 -21.56 13.42
N ASP A 169 -39.16 -21.30 13.20
CA ASP A 169 -38.29 -20.21 13.72
C ASP A 169 -38.85 -18.77 13.43
N PRO A 170 -38.30 -17.63 13.95
CA PRO A 170 -36.96 -17.43 14.57
C PRO A 170 -36.86 -16.47 15.79
N LEU A 171 -35.62 -16.42 16.32
CA LEU A 171 -34.91 -15.28 16.94
C LEU A 171 -35.15 -14.90 18.43
N SER A 172 -34.08 -15.16 19.20
CA SER A 172 -33.42 -14.23 20.14
C SER A 172 -34.17 -13.74 21.38
N THR A 173 -33.78 -14.25 22.56
CA THR A 173 -33.37 -13.43 23.71
C THR A 173 -32.69 -14.28 24.79
N ALA A 174 -31.44 -13.90 25.06
CA ALA A 174 -30.72 -13.83 26.33
C ALA A 174 -31.08 -14.72 27.56
N ALA A 175 -29.98 -15.28 28.10
CA ALA A 175 -29.52 -15.25 29.50
C ALA A 175 -29.98 -16.33 30.50
N ALA A 176 -29.02 -17.17 30.91
CA ALA A 176 -28.59 -17.37 32.31
C ALA A 176 -27.27 -18.17 32.28
N ARG A 177 -26.11 -17.61 32.62
CA ARG A 177 -25.57 -17.36 33.97
C ARG A 177 -25.54 -18.63 34.83
N THR A 178 -24.43 -19.36 34.79
CA THR A 178 -23.94 -20.09 35.97
C THR A 178 -22.42 -19.91 36.09
N THR A 179 -22.05 -19.41 37.25
CA THR A 179 -20.74 -19.26 37.87
C THR A 179 -19.99 -20.59 38.00
N THR A 180 -18.71 -20.61 37.61
CA THR A 180 -17.73 -21.54 38.18
C THR A 180 -16.37 -20.85 38.36
N THR A 181 -15.83 -21.06 39.54
CA THR A 181 -14.71 -20.46 40.23
C THR A 181 -13.33 -20.89 39.70
N THR A 182 -12.37 -19.99 39.95
CA THR A 182 -10.90 -20.01 39.80
C THR A 182 -10.19 -21.29 40.29
N PRO A 183 -8.93 -21.57 39.87
CA PRO A 183 -7.80 -20.91 40.54
C PRO A 183 -6.68 -20.38 39.63
N THR A 184 -6.18 -19.24 40.10
CA THR A 184 -4.88 -18.61 39.88
C THR A 184 -3.73 -19.60 39.70
N THR A 185 -2.93 -19.40 38.64
CA THR A 185 -1.51 -19.76 38.64
C THR A 185 -0.76 -18.62 37.96
N ALA A 186 0.07 -17.94 38.75
CA ALA A 186 0.90 -16.81 38.38
C ALA A 186 2.35 -17.29 38.24
N VAL A 187 2.99 -17.09 37.08
CA VAL A 187 4.45 -17.23 36.87
C VAL A 187 4.87 -16.25 35.72
N PRO A 188 6.04 -15.59 35.79
CA PRO A 188 6.21 -14.15 35.48
C PRO A 188 6.69 -13.80 34.04
N PRO A 189 6.74 -12.50 33.69
CA PRO A 189 7.25 -12.02 32.39
C PRO A 189 8.79 -12.11 32.32
N ARG A 190 9.32 -12.55 31.17
CA ARG A 190 10.76 -12.44 30.85
C ARG A 190 11.00 -11.32 29.86
N THR A 191 11.72 -10.34 30.36
CA THR A 191 12.20 -9.10 29.78
C THR A 191 13.13 -9.32 28.59
N THR A 192 12.93 -8.56 27.52
CA THR A 192 13.84 -8.42 26.39
C THR A 192 15.02 -7.52 26.77
N THR A 193 16.24 -8.08 26.77
CA THR A 193 17.47 -7.34 27.06
C THR A 193 18.00 -6.71 25.77
N SER A 194 17.96 -5.38 25.68
CA SER A 194 18.70 -4.59 24.70
C SER A 194 20.19 -4.57 25.04
N THR A 195 21.02 -4.95 24.08
CA THR A 195 22.49 -4.85 24.13
C THR A 195 22.90 -3.40 23.88
N THR A 196 23.31 -2.70 24.93
CA THR A 196 23.96 -1.39 24.84
C THR A 196 25.46 -1.57 25.05
N ALA A 197 26.27 -1.18 24.06
CA ALA A 197 27.72 -1.19 24.14
C ALA A 197 28.21 -0.12 25.14
N PRO A 198 29.10 -0.44 26.10
CA PRO A 198 29.71 0.57 26.95
C PRO A 198 30.87 1.27 26.23
N THR A 199 30.80 2.60 26.17
CA THR A 199 31.90 3.49 25.79
C THR A 199 32.89 3.55 26.96
N THR A 200 34.12 3.08 26.74
CA THR A 200 35.18 3.12 27.76
C THR A 200 35.83 4.49 27.81
N THR A 201 35.56 5.25 28.87
CA THR A 201 36.28 6.48 29.22
C THR A 201 37.41 6.12 30.19
N THR A 202 38.66 6.24 29.75
CA THR A 202 39.85 6.02 30.60
C THR A 202 40.16 7.30 31.39
N ALA A 203 40.04 7.23 32.71
CA ALA A 203 40.48 8.28 33.62
C ALA A 203 41.96 8.07 34.00
N THR A 204 42.77 9.11 33.87
CA THR A 204 44.18 9.14 34.27
C THR A 204 44.28 9.37 35.78
N THR A 205 44.83 8.42 36.53
CA THR A 205 45.15 8.57 37.95
C THR A 205 46.67 8.71 38.12
N THR A 206 47.09 9.88 38.58
CA THR A 206 48.48 10.19 38.93
C THR A 206 48.75 9.74 40.36
N THR A 207 49.68 8.80 40.55
CA THR A 207 50.15 8.38 41.88
C THR A 207 51.63 8.68 41.99
N THR A 208 51.96 9.64 42.87
CA THR A 208 53.32 10.01 43.26
C THR A 208 53.76 9.09 44.40
N THR A 209 54.84 8.32 44.19
CA THR A 209 55.51 7.59 45.27
C THR A 209 57.02 7.81 45.17
N THR A 210 57.56 8.26 46.29
CA THR A 210 58.96 8.60 46.58
C THR A 210 59.75 7.35 47.01
N VAL A 211 61.07 7.41 46.80
CA VAL A 211 62.19 6.83 47.59
C VAL A 211 63.06 5.73 46.91
N GLU A 212 64.35 6.09 46.83
CA GLU A 212 65.62 5.32 46.93
C GLU A 212 66.36 4.83 45.66
N PRO A 213 67.69 5.10 45.52
CA PRO A 213 68.43 4.82 44.30
C PRO A 213 68.99 3.38 44.27
N ALA A 214 68.57 2.62 43.26
CA ALA A 214 69.13 1.33 42.87
C ALA A 214 70.29 1.51 41.85
N PRO A 215 71.28 0.58 41.80
CA PRO A 215 72.59 0.75 41.16
C PRO A 215 72.54 0.98 39.64
N PRO A 216 73.62 1.54 39.02
CA PRO A 216 73.62 1.87 37.60
C PRO A 216 73.41 0.62 36.74
N PRO A 217 72.46 0.63 35.78
CA PRO A 217 72.26 -0.48 34.87
C PRO A 217 73.46 -0.63 33.94
N GLN A 218 73.97 -1.86 33.83
CA GLN A 218 74.96 -2.22 32.82
C GLN A 218 74.38 -1.97 31.42
N ARG A 219 75.18 -1.39 30.52
CA ARG A 219 74.74 -1.10 29.14
C ARG A 219 74.41 -2.41 28.43
N GLN A 220 73.13 -2.56 28.08
CA GLN A 220 72.66 -3.60 27.19
C GLN A 220 73.17 -3.29 25.76
N PRO A 221 73.70 -4.26 25.00
CA PRO A 221 74.13 -4.03 23.62
C PRO A 221 72.96 -3.53 22.76
N GLU A 222 73.18 -2.51 21.93
CA GLU A 222 72.16 -2.02 20.99
C GLU A 222 71.71 -3.15 20.04
N PRO A 223 70.39 -3.33 19.83
CA PRO A 223 69.90 -4.30 18.86
C PRO A 223 70.36 -3.92 17.45
N GLN A 224 70.97 -4.86 16.74
CA GLN A 224 71.35 -4.67 15.34
C GLN A 224 70.10 -4.38 14.48
N PRO A 225 70.20 -3.50 13.46
CA PRO A 225 69.08 -3.19 12.58
C PRO A 225 68.60 -4.45 11.86
N GLN A 226 67.29 -4.72 11.91
CA GLN A 226 66.70 -5.78 11.10
C GLN A 226 66.81 -5.42 9.60
N PRO A 227 67.09 -6.39 8.71
CA PRO A 227 67.11 -6.16 7.27
C PRO A 227 65.76 -5.64 6.78
N GLN A 228 65.76 -4.57 6.00
CA GLN A 228 64.54 -4.05 5.36
C GLN A 228 63.95 -5.10 4.41
N PRO A 229 62.61 -5.29 4.39
CA PRO A 229 61.95 -6.17 3.42
C PRO A 229 62.23 -5.70 1.99
N GLN A 230 62.63 -6.61 1.11
CA GLN A 230 62.77 -6.29 -0.32
C GLN A 230 61.40 -5.89 -0.92
N PRO A 231 61.37 -4.94 -1.87
CA PRO A 231 60.13 -4.55 -2.55
C PRO A 231 59.51 -5.75 -3.27
N GLN A 232 58.21 -6.00 -3.05
CA GLN A 232 57.48 -6.99 -3.83
C GLN A 232 57.42 -6.59 -5.30
N PRO A 233 57.50 -7.55 -6.25
CA PRO A 233 57.34 -7.27 -7.68
C PRO A 233 55.98 -6.60 -7.95
N GLN A 234 55.97 -5.51 -8.72
CA GLN A 234 54.72 -4.88 -9.14
C GLN A 234 53.89 -5.85 -10.01
N PRO A 235 52.56 -5.91 -9.81
CA PRO A 235 51.67 -6.68 -10.68
C PRO A 235 51.80 -6.21 -12.13
N GLN A 236 51.93 -7.16 -13.06
CA GLN A 236 51.91 -6.83 -14.48
C GLN A 236 50.57 -6.20 -14.87
N PRO A 237 50.55 -5.23 -15.80
CA PRO A 237 49.31 -4.63 -16.31
C PRO A 237 48.41 -5.71 -16.91
N GLN A 238 47.15 -5.77 -16.46
CA GLN A 238 46.15 -6.63 -17.09
C GLN A 238 45.89 -6.14 -18.54
N PRO A 239 45.67 -7.06 -19.49
CA PRO A 239 45.29 -6.70 -20.85
C PRO A 239 44.03 -5.84 -20.85
N GLN A 240 44.03 -4.73 -21.59
CA GLN A 240 42.84 -3.90 -21.75
C GLN A 240 41.71 -4.71 -22.41
N PRO A 241 40.46 -4.59 -21.94
CA PRO A 241 39.31 -5.20 -22.61
C PRO A 241 39.23 -4.72 -24.06
N GLN A 242 39.05 -5.65 -24.99
CA GLN A 242 38.79 -5.28 -26.39
C GLN A 242 37.50 -4.44 -26.47
N PRO A 243 37.45 -3.43 -27.37
CA PRO A 243 36.25 -2.65 -27.59
C PRO A 243 35.08 -3.56 -27.95
N GLN A 244 33.99 -3.49 -27.18
CA GLN A 244 32.76 -4.15 -27.56
C GLN A 244 32.23 -3.56 -28.87
N PRO A 245 31.63 -4.37 -29.76
CA PRO A 245 30.96 -3.86 -30.95
C PRO A 245 29.93 -2.79 -30.57
N GLN A 246 30.04 -1.61 -31.17
CA GLN A 246 29.03 -0.56 -30.97
C GLN A 246 27.65 -1.07 -31.41
N PRO A 247 26.60 -0.88 -30.60
CA PRO A 247 25.24 -1.17 -31.02
C PRO A 247 24.93 -0.43 -32.32
N GLN A 248 24.41 -1.16 -33.31
CA GLN A 248 23.92 -0.51 -34.52
C GLN A 248 22.78 0.45 -34.16
N PRO A 249 22.71 1.64 -34.79
CA PRO A 249 21.63 2.58 -34.56
C PRO A 249 20.28 1.92 -34.89
N PRO A 250 19.22 2.21 -34.11
CA PRO A 250 17.90 1.67 -34.38
C PRO A 250 17.41 2.11 -35.77
N PRO A 251 16.59 1.27 -36.44
CA PRO A 251 16.00 1.65 -37.72
C PRO A 251 15.20 2.94 -37.57
N PRO A 252 15.14 3.78 -38.62
CA PRO A 252 14.38 5.02 -38.57
C PRO A 252 12.90 4.73 -38.26
N PRO A 253 12.24 5.57 -37.44
CA PRO A 253 10.83 5.41 -37.14
C PRO A 253 10.04 5.51 -38.45
N GLN A 254 9.25 4.46 -38.72
CA GLN A 254 8.22 4.54 -39.75
C GLN A 254 7.25 5.68 -39.37
N PRO A 255 6.73 6.46 -40.35
CA PRO A 255 5.71 7.46 -40.07
C PRO A 255 4.49 6.76 -39.47
N ARG A 256 4.30 6.91 -38.15
CA ARG A 256 3.05 6.54 -37.50
C ARG A 256 2.02 7.55 -37.96
N THR A 257 1.01 7.07 -38.68
CA THR A 257 -0.27 7.78 -38.80
C THR A 257 -0.77 7.98 -37.38
N GLU A 258 -0.78 9.23 -36.93
CA GLU A 258 -1.31 9.63 -35.63
C GLU A 258 -2.77 9.19 -35.53
N ALA A 259 -3.06 8.28 -34.61
CA ALA A 259 -4.44 7.92 -34.30
C ALA A 259 -5.14 9.18 -33.75
N PRO A 260 -6.33 9.54 -34.26
CA PRO A 260 -7.05 10.71 -33.75
C PRO A 260 -7.35 10.53 -32.25
N PRO A 261 -7.44 11.64 -31.48
CA PRO A 261 -7.79 11.59 -30.07
C PRO A 261 -9.13 10.87 -29.88
N PRO A 262 -9.33 10.14 -28.76
CA PRO A 262 -10.63 9.53 -28.48
C PRO A 262 -11.70 10.63 -28.47
N PRO A 263 -12.81 10.47 -29.22
CA PRO A 263 -13.90 11.44 -29.19
C PRO A 263 -14.53 11.48 -27.78
N ALA A 264 -15.00 12.68 -27.42
CA ALA A 264 -15.64 12.95 -26.12
C ALA A 264 -16.83 12.01 -25.85
N PRO A 265 -17.12 11.68 -24.58
CA PRO A 265 -18.24 10.83 -24.21
C PRO A 265 -19.53 11.63 -24.33
N ASP A 266 -20.28 11.49 -25.43
CA ASP A 266 -21.58 12.15 -25.50
C ASP A 266 -22.64 11.51 -26.41
N GLN A 267 -22.55 10.24 -26.82
CA GLN A 267 -23.64 9.58 -27.59
C GLN A 267 -23.92 8.12 -27.22
N GLY A 268 -23.43 7.62 -26.08
CA GLY A 268 -23.72 6.24 -25.64
C GLY A 268 -23.12 5.14 -26.52
N CYS A 269 -22.21 5.48 -27.44
CA CYS A 269 -21.52 4.54 -28.32
C CYS A 269 -20.10 4.24 -27.81
N HIS A 270 -19.72 2.97 -27.81
CA HIS A 270 -18.40 2.52 -27.42
C HIS A 270 -17.38 2.81 -28.55
N PRO A 271 -16.24 3.49 -28.25
CA PRO A 271 -15.33 4.01 -29.27
C PRO A 271 -14.51 2.94 -30.01
N SER A 272 -14.51 1.69 -29.53
CA SER A 272 -13.81 0.57 -30.18
C SER A 272 -14.57 -0.04 -31.36
N TYR A 273 -15.79 0.41 -31.65
CA TYR A 273 -16.66 -0.26 -32.62
C TYR A 273 -17.33 0.72 -33.60
N THR A 274 -17.66 0.22 -34.79
CA THR A 274 -18.44 0.95 -35.81
C THR A 274 -19.34 -0.04 -36.56
N PRO A 275 -20.67 0.16 -36.67
CA PRO A 275 -21.45 1.32 -36.23
C PRO A 275 -21.59 1.38 -34.69
N CYS A 276 -22.40 2.31 -34.18
CA CYS A 276 -22.59 2.53 -32.74
C CYS A 276 -22.93 1.23 -31.99
N VAL A 277 -22.01 0.79 -31.13
CA VAL A 277 -22.26 -0.26 -30.13
C VAL A 277 -22.57 0.42 -28.80
N PRO A 278 -23.66 0.08 -28.10
CA PRO A 278 -24.00 0.71 -26.82
C PRO A 278 -22.91 0.50 -25.77
N ILE A 279 -22.73 1.47 -24.87
CA ILE A 279 -21.86 1.29 -23.70
C ILE A 279 -22.64 0.55 -22.61
N ALA A 280 -22.32 -0.72 -22.40
CA ALA A 280 -22.85 -1.58 -21.33
C ALA A 280 -21.73 -2.39 -20.68
N ASP A 281 -22.05 -3.14 -19.60
CA ASP A 281 -21.10 -4.08 -18.96
C ASP A 281 -20.73 -5.25 -19.88
N ASP A 282 -21.67 -5.66 -20.73
CA ASP A 282 -21.51 -6.71 -21.74
C ASP A 282 -22.45 -6.43 -22.91
N VAL A 283 -22.01 -6.72 -24.13
CA VAL A 283 -22.80 -6.52 -25.36
C VAL A 283 -22.63 -7.75 -26.24
N ASP A 284 -23.74 -8.37 -26.60
CA ASP A 284 -23.74 -9.58 -27.42
C ASP A 284 -24.27 -9.34 -28.83
N CYS A 285 -23.95 -10.26 -29.74
CA CYS A 285 -24.54 -10.28 -31.07
C CYS A 285 -26.02 -10.69 -31.02
N GLU A 286 -26.89 -9.89 -31.63
CA GLU A 286 -28.32 -10.19 -31.75
C GLU A 286 -28.52 -11.51 -32.52
N GLY A 287 -29.21 -12.48 -31.91
CA GLY A 287 -29.41 -13.82 -32.50
C GLY A 287 -28.36 -14.87 -32.10
N GLY A 288 -27.33 -14.47 -31.33
CA GLY A 288 -26.36 -15.38 -30.71
C GLY A 288 -26.87 -16.02 -29.41
N SER A 289 -25.99 -16.78 -28.75
CA SER A 289 -26.26 -17.42 -27.44
C SER A 289 -25.86 -16.53 -26.24
N GLY A 290 -25.70 -15.23 -26.46
CA GLY A 290 -25.27 -14.29 -25.44
C GLY A 290 -26.37 -13.95 -24.41
N ASP A 291 -25.97 -13.73 -23.16
CA ASP A 291 -26.85 -13.44 -22.02
C ASP A 291 -26.66 -11.99 -21.49
N GLY A 292 -25.96 -11.15 -22.25
CA GLY A 292 -25.60 -9.79 -21.89
C GLY A 292 -26.80 -8.84 -21.79
N PRO A 293 -26.66 -7.73 -21.04
CA PRO A 293 -27.72 -6.75 -20.84
C PRO A 293 -28.04 -5.92 -22.08
N ALA A 294 -27.23 -6.00 -23.14
CA ALA A 294 -27.41 -5.29 -24.39
C ALA A 294 -27.02 -6.16 -25.60
N TYR A 295 -27.66 -5.89 -26.74
CA TYR A 295 -27.39 -6.61 -27.99
C TYR A 295 -27.14 -5.63 -29.13
N VAL A 296 -26.30 -6.02 -30.09
CA VAL A 296 -26.05 -5.28 -31.32
C VAL A 296 -26.26 -6.16 -32.56
N ARG A 297 -26.79 -5.56 -33.62
CA ARG A 297 -26.97 -6.22 -34.91
C ARG A 297 -25.76 -5.94 -35.81
N GLY A 298 -25.12 -7.00 -36.29
CA GLY A 298 -23.95 -6.90 -37.16
C GLY A 298 -24.25 -6.56 -38.63
N PRO A 299 -23.20 -6.34 -39.43
CA PRO A 299 -21.79 -6.44 -39.05
C PRO A 299 -21.30 -5.25 -38.23
N VAL A 300 -20.41 -5.51 -37.27
CA VAL A 300 -19.76 -4.50 -36.42
C VAL A 300 -18.25 -4.57 -36.62
N THR A 301 -17.66 -3.51 -37.16
CA THR A 301 -16.22 -3.41 -37.31
C THR A 301 -15.55 -3.03 -35.98
N VAL A 302 -14.54 -3.79 -35.58
CA VAL A 302 -13.73 -3.55 -34.38
C VAL A 302 -12.53 -2.66 -34.75
N ILE A 303 -12.59 -1.40 -34.36
CA ILE A 303 -11.55 -0.38 -34.63
C ILE A 303 -10.57 -0.19 -33.46
N GLY A 304 -10.93 -0.68 -32.26
CA GLY A 304 -10.13 -0.58 -31.03
C GLY A 304 -10.00 -1.93 -30.31
N PRO A 305 -9.73 -1.95 -28.99
CA PRO A 305 -9.76 -3.18 -28.20
C PRO A 305 -11.15 -3.80 -28.22
N ASP A 306 -11.24 -5.11 -28.47
CA ASP A 306 -12.48 -5.87 -28.42
C ASP A 306 -12.87 -6.22 -26.98
N VAL A 307 -13.49 -5.26 -26.28
CA VAL A 307 -13.88 -5.39 -24.87
C VAL A 307 -15.10 -6.28 -24.66
N TYR A 308 -15.99 -6.34 -25.66
CA TYR A 308 -17.21 -7.15 -25.66
C TYR A 308 -17.04 -8.50 -26.36
N ARG A 309 -15.85 -8.78 -26.89
CA ARG A 309 -15.52 -10.06 -27.55
C ARG A 309 -16.46 -10.38 -28.72
N LEU A 310 -16.85 -9.35 -29.46
CA LEU A 310 -17.75 -9.47 -30.63
C LEU A 310 -17.03 -10.09 -31.84
N ASP A 311 -15.70 -10.01 -31.88
CA ASP A 311 -14.81 -10.54 -32.91
C ASP A 311 -14.02 -11.73 -32.33
N ALA A 312 -14.62 -12.91 -32.40
CA ALA A 312 -14.07 -14.12 -31.77
C ALA A 312 -12.83 -14.66 -32.50
N ASP A 313 -12.74 -14.45 -33.81
CA ASP A 313 -11.70 -14.93 -34.72
C ASP A 313 -10.61 -13.88 -35.04
N ASN A 314 -10.74 -12.67 -34.49
CA ASN A 314 -9.78 -11.56 -34.55
C ASN A 314 -9.53 -11.03 -35.97
N ASP A 315 -10.55 -11.02 -36.82
CA ASP A 315 -10.47 -10.52 -38.19
C ASP A 315 -10.93 -9.06 -38.34
N ARG A 316 -11.36 -8.44 -37.22
CA ARG A 316 -11.93 -7.10 -37.05
C ARG A 316 -13.38 -6.94 -37.49
N GLU A 317 -14.07 -8.01 -37.81
CA GLU A 317 -15.51 -8.00 -38.07
C GLU A 317 -16.21 -8.82 -36.98
N GLY A 318 -17.20 -8.22 -36.34
CA GLY A 318 -17.98 -8.82 -35.27
C GLY A 318 -19.44 -8.99 -35.65
N CYS A 319 -20.08 -10.01 -35.08
CA CYS A 319 -21.48 -10.33 -35.32
C CYS A 319 -21.84 -10.60 -36.80
N GLU A 320 -21.00 -11.36 -37.50
CA GLU A 320 -21.29 -11.91 -38.83
C GLU A 320 -22.39 -12.99 -38.85
#